data_AF-A0A1D2AJ29-F1
#
_entry.id   AF-A0A1D2AJ29-F1
#
_cell.length_a   1.000
_cell.length_b   1.000
_cell.length_c   1.000
_cell.angle_alpha   90.00
_cell.angle_beta   90.00
_cell.angle_gamma   90.00
#
_symmetry.space_group_name_H-M   'P 1'
#
loop_
_entity.id
_entity.type
_entity.pdbx_description
1 polymer ?
#
loop_
_entity_poly.entity_id
_entity_poly.type
_entity_poly.pdbx_seq_one_letter_code
_entity_poly.pdbx_strand_id
1 'polypeptide(L)'
;KLSAGSDGHRQGGREQCTAGCLWRAALVAVAVAKDEKTFGEDSRTVRARPTEECRYKKEAWSECDNATNTQKRKLVLKRGSGTCDPTKELTRRCKKACRYEKGAWNGCDAATNTRRRTDKLKAKSDQSCQPTRTVTKKCKSTSTTGCRYNRNSPWSECDVKANTRNKVMRLISGNPSECEPSKTITKPCRGRKNKQGVDEE
;
A
#
# COMPACT_ATOMS: atom_id res chain seq x y z
N LYS A 1 -3.76 -19.06 -35.39
CA LYS A 1 -3.23 -17.67 -35.44
C LYS A 1 -3.43 -17.10 -34.02
N LEU A 2 -2.41 -17.07 -33.15
CA LEU A 2 -1.34 -16.05 -33.08
C LEU A 2 -1.98 -14.64 -32.94
N SER A 3 -1.74 -13.77 -31.95
CA SER A 3 -0.65 -13.59 -30.96
C SER A 3 -1.14 -12.62 -29.85
N ALA A 4 -0.68 -12.76 -28.60
CA ALA A 4 0.29 -11.92 -27.85
C ALA A 4 -0.16 -10.48 -27.54
N GLY A 5 -0.24 -10.06 -26.28
CA GLY A 5 0.84 -9.44 -25.46
C GLY A 5 0.31 -8.06 -24.99
N SER A 6 0.62 -7.45 -23.84
CA SER A 6 1.83 -7.51 -23.02
C SER A 6 1.57 -6.91 -21.62
N ASP A 7 2.39 -7.35 -20.67
CA ASP A 7 2.61 -6.86 -19.31
C ASP A 7 2.89 -5.35 -19.16
N GLY A 8 2.61 -4.83 -17.97
CA GLY A 8 2.95 -3.47 -17.55
C GLY A 8 2.95 -3.30 -16.02
N HIS A 9 3.98 -3.83 -15.37
CA HIS A 9 4.34 -3.62 -13.97
C HIS A 9 4.79 -2.16 -13.73
N ARG A 10 4.27 -1.44 -12.72
CA ARG A 10 5.10 -0.45 -11.99
C ARG A 10 4.61 -0.16 -10.58
N GLN A 11 5.57 -0.24 -9.68
CA GLN A 11 5.51 -0.16 -8.24
C GLN A 11 5.47 1.29 -7.73
N GLY A 12 4.96 1.47 -6.51
CA GLY A 12 5.63 2.22 -5.44
C GLY A 12 5.58 3.74 -5.48
N GLY A 13 4.68 4.33 -4.69
CA GLY A 13 4.78 5.73 -4.24
C GLY A 13 4.94 5.76 -2.72
N ARG A 14 6.16 6.02 -2.23
CA ARG A 14 6.44 6.39 -0.84
C ARG A 14 6.08 7.85 -0.64
N GLU A 15 5.33 8.10 0.42
CA GLU A 15 5.04 9.42 0.96
C GLU A 15 6.34 10.10 1.43
N GLN A 16 6.47 11.37 1.06
CA GLN A 16 7.51 12.28 1.55
C GLN A 16 6.90 13.12 2.67
N CYS A 17 7.54 13.14 3.84
CA CYS A 17 7.27 14.12 4.90
C CYS A 17 8.46 15.09 4.96
N THR A 18 8.16 16.37 4.84
CA THR A 18 9.11 17.49 4.88
C THR A 18 9.29 18.05 6.29
N ALA A 19 10.55 18.39 6.58
CA ALA A 19 11.03 19.55 7.33
C ALA A 19 10.73 19.69 8.85
N GLY A 20 11.82 19.79 9.63
CA GLY A 20 11.82 20.52 10.90
C GLY A 20 12.95 20.12 11.86
N CYS A 21 13.67 21.12 12.37
CA CYS A 21 14.54 21.10 13.57
C CYS A 21 16.02 20.72 13.41
N LEU A 22 16.77 21.68 12.87
CA LEU A 22 17.88 22.44 13.51
C LEU A 22 18.84 21.71 14.48
N TRP A 23 20.11 21.83 14.12
CA TRP A 23 21.33 21.53 14.89
C TRP A 23 21.41 22.18 16.27
N ARG A 24 21.92 21.43 17.25
CA ARG A 24 23.05 21.83 18.11
C ARG A 24 23.84 20.61 18.58
N ALA A 25 25.15 20.65 18.31
CA ALA A 25 26.14 19.71 18.82
C ALA A 25 26.56 20.10 20.25
N ALA A 26 26.82 19.10 21.08
CA ALA A 26 27.71 19.22 22.23
C ALA A 26 28.53 17.93 22.34
N LEU A 27 29.82 18.06 22.04
CA LEU A 27 30.87 17.08 22.26
C LEU A 27 31.27 17.12 23.74
N VAL A 28 31.32 15.95 24.39
CA VAL A 28 32.23 15.72 25.53
C VAL A 28 33.02 14.47 25.21
N ALA A 29 34.31 14.67 24.97
CA ALA A 29 35.30 13.64 24.78
C ALA A 29 35.70 13.08 26.15
N VAL A 30 35.71 11.76 26.28
CA VAL A 30 36.51 11.06 27.29
C VAL A 30 37.55 10.25 26.53
N ALA A 31 38.80 10.67 26.71
CA ALA A 31 39.98 9.96 26.24
C ALA A 31 40.27 8.78 27.16
N VAL A 32 40.58 7.61 26.59
CA VAL A 32 41.37 6.59 27.27
C VAL A 32 42.41 6.06 26.28
N ALA A 33 43.61 5.88 26.81
CA ALA A 33 44.90 5.80 26.16
C ALA A 33 45.09 4.65 25.15
N LYS A 34 46.02 4.91 24.22
CA LYS A 34 46.70 3.92 23.39
C LYS A 34 47.62 3.07 24.26
N ASP A 35 47.69 1.78 23.97
CA ASP A 35 48.93 1.03 24.13
C ASP A 35 49.23 0.20 22.87
N GLU A 36 50.51 0.07 22.59
CA GLU A 36 51.10 -0.23 21.30
C GLU A 36 51.44 -1.73 21.15
N LYS A 37 51.31 -2.22 19.91
CA LYS A 37 51.88 -3.44 19.29
C LYS A 37 52.42 -4.57 20.20
N THR A 38 51.93 -5.78 19.95
CA THR A 38 52.82 -6.93 19.67
C THR A 38 52.25 -7.80 18.54
N PHE A 39 53.13 -8.10 17.58
CA PHE A 39 52.96 -9.03 16.49
C PHE A 39 53.42 -10.39 17.01
N GLY A 40 52.61 -11.45 16.88
CA GLY A 40 52.99 -12.77 17.40
C GLY A 40 51.91 -13.83 17.27
N GLU A 41 52.06 -14.64 16.23
CA GLU A 41 51.74 -16.08 16.17
C GLU A 41 50.29 -16.59 16.20
N ASP A 42 49.96 -17.25 15.08
CA ASP A 42 49.15 -18.46 14.92
C ASP A 42 48.46 -18.97 16.19
N SER A 43 47.26 -18.47 16.48
CA SER A 43 46.32 -19.18 17.32
C SER A 43 45.07 -19.49 16.52
N ARG A 44 45.05 -20.70 15.95
CA ARG A 44 43.84 -21.47 15.72
C ARG A 44 42.95 -21.35 16.95
N THR A 45 42.02 -20.40 16.92
CA THR A 45 40.93 -20.35 17.87
C THR A 45 40.13 -21.62 17.66
N VAL A 46 40.33 -22.55 18.60
CA VAL A 46 39.52 -23.75 18.79
C VAL A 46 38.07 -23.26 18.83
N ARG A 47 37.38 -23.36 17.69
CA ARG A 47 35.95 -23.10 17.62
C ARG A 47 35.33 -24.07 18.60
N ALA A 48 34.71 -23.50 19.63
CA ALA A 48 33.95 -24.19 20.65
C ALA A 48 33.23 -25.39 20.03
N ARG A 49 33.35 -26.56 20.67
CA ARG A 49 32.61 -27.77 20.32
C ARG A 49 31.18 -27.34 19.99
N PRO A 50 30.63 -27.68 18.81
CA PRO A 50 29.22 -27.42 18.58
C PRO A 50 28.49 -28.15 19.68
N THR A 51 27.83 -27.42 20.58
CA THR A 51 26.73 -27.99 21.34
C THR A 51 25.86 -28.71 20.32
N GLU A 52 25.69 -30.01 20.49
CA GLU A 52 24.99 -30.93 19.58
C GLU A 52 23.51 -30.51 19.47
N GLU A 53 23.25 -29.38 18.84
CA GLU A 53 21.92 -28.78 18.74
C GLU A 53 21.19 -29.46 17.57
N CYS A 54 20.11 -30.16 17.89
CA CYS A 54 19.30 -30.85 16.92
C CYS A 54 18.74 -29.87 15.88
N ARG A 55 19.19 -29.96 14.63
CA ARG A 55 18.71 -29.12 13.51
C ARG A 55 17.72 -29.88 12.66
N TYR A 56 16.52 -29.32 12.51
CA TYR A 56 15.42 -29.92 11.75
C TYR A 56 15.09 -29.13 10.48
N LYS A 57 14.74 -29.84 9.41
CA LYS A 57 14.13 -29.29 8.20
C LYS A 57 12.62 -29.18 8.39
N LYS A 58 12.06 -27.99 8.17
CA LYS A 58 10.61 -27.74 8.22
C LYS A 58 9.97 -28.14 6.89
N GLU A 59 9.02 -29.06 6.91
CA GLU A 59 8.17 -29.34 5.76
C GLU A 59 7.04 -28.31 5.61
N ALA A 60 6.33 -28.40 4.48
CA ALA A 60 5.12 -27.63 4.25
C ALA A 60 4.03 -27.97 5.28
N TRP A 61 3.15 -27.01 5.55
CA TRP A 61 1.98 -27.26 6.38
C TRP A 61 0.99 -28.15 5.63
N SER A 62 0.40 -29.12 6.33
CA SER A 62 -0.72 -29.90 5.82
C SER A 62 -1.93 -29.01 5.52
N GLU A 63 -2.90 -29.57 4.79
CA GLU A 63 -4.21 -28.95 4.71
C GLU A 63 -4.83 -28.79 6.10
N CYS A 64 -5.73 -27.80 6.23
CA CYS A 64 -6.45 -27.56 7.47
C CYS A 64 -7.48 -28.66 7.70
N ASP A 65 -7.37 -29.36 8.82
CA ASP A 65 -8.45 -30.21 9.28
C ASP A 65 -9.62 -29.33 9.76
N ASN A 66 -10.78 -29.51 9.14
CA ASN A 66 -11.98 -28.73 9.44
C ASN A 66 -12.62 -29.10 10.78
N ALA A 67 -12.43 -30.33 11.26
CA ALA A 67 -12.99 -30.78 12.53
C ALA A 67 -12.24 -30.16 13.72
N THR A 68 -10.91 -30.12 13.65
CA THR A 68 -10.07 -29.65 14.76
C THR A 68 -9.55 -28.21 14.61
N ASN A 69 -9.72 -27.59 13.44
CA ASN A 69 -9.12 -26.28 13.09
C ASN A 69 -7.60 -26.28 13.31
N THR A 70 -6.95 -27.41 13.02
CA THR A 70 -5.49 -27.53 13.14
C THR A 70 -4.82 -27.91 11.82
N GLN A 71 -3.58 -27.45 11.66
CA GLN A 71 -2.66 -27.89 10.62
C GLN A 71 -1.44 -28.48 11.30
N LYS A 72 -0.92 -29.56 10.73
CA LYS A 72 0.30 -30.21 11.20
C LYS A 72 1.39 -30.01 10.17
N ARG A 73 2.64 -29.94 10.62
CA ARG A 73 3.80 -30.09 9.75
C ARG A 73 4.81 -31.00 10.41
N LYS A 74 5.58 -31.71 9.59
CA LYS A 74 6.67 -32.55 10.05
C LYS A 74 7.99 -31.76 10.03
N LEU A 75 8.81 -32.02 11.03
CA LEU A 75 10.17 -31.53 11.20
C LEU A 75 11.08 -32.74 11.10
N VAL A 76 11.78 -32.88 9.98
CA VAL A 76 12.68 -34.02 9.73
C VAL A 76 14.08 -33.65 10.20
N LEU A 77 14.70 -34.51 11.02
CA LEU A 77 16.05 -34.27 11.53
C LEU A 77 17.05 -34.19 10.36
N LYS A 78 17.85 -33.13 10.34
CA LYS A 78 18.88 -32.88 9.32
C LYS A 78 20.29 -33.10 9.86
N ARG A 79 20.51 -32.78 11.14
CA ARG A 79 21.78 -32.94 11.86
C ARG A 79 21.49 -33.01 13.35
N GLY A 80 22.10 -33.97 14.04
CA GLY A 80 22.02 -34.16 15.48
C GLY A 80 22.59 -35.53 15.87
N SER A 81 22.88 -35.72 17.15
CA SER A 81 23.29 -37.01 17.70
C SER A 81 22.09 -37.95 17.85
N GLY A 82 22.35 -39.23 18.16
CA GLY A 82 21.32 -40.26 18.35
C GLY A 82 20.34 -40.00 19.52
N THR A 83 20.52 -38.92 20.27
CA THR A 83 19.58 -38.48 21.32
C THR A 83 18.46 -37.58 20.78
N CYS A 84 18.57 -37.09 19.54
CA CYS A 84 17.56 -36.27 18.88
C CYS A 84 16.47 -37.15 18.24
N ASP A 85 15.19 -36.79 18.43
CA ASP A 85 14.10 -37.46 17.74
C ASP A 85 14.26 -37.33 16.21
N PRO A 86 14.06 -38.41 15.43
CA PRO A 86 14.23 -38.36 13.97
C PRO A 86 13.16 -37.50 13.29
N THR A 87 11.95 -37.44 13.86
CA THR A 87 10.83 -36.64 13.34
C THR A 87 10.07 -35.99 14.48
N LYS A 88 9.79 -34.69 14.37
CA LYS A 88 8.90 -33.95 15.28
C LYS A 88 7.67 -33.44 14.54
N GLU A 89 6.51 -33.50 15.17
CA GLU A 89 5.29 -32.90 14.64
C GLU A 89 5.02 -31.56 15.30
N LEU A 90 4.75 -30.53 14.49
CA LEU A 90 4.33 -29.22 14.97
C LEU A 90 2.88 -29.00 14.57
N THR A 91 2.03 -28.68 15.56
CA THR A 91 0.62 -28.36 15.33
C THR A 91 0.42 -26.86 15.51
N ARG A 92 -0.39 -26.24 14.64
CA ARG A 92 -0.87 -24.87 14.82
C ARG A 92 -2.35 -24.77 14.46
N ARG A 93 -3.02 -23.73 14.95
CA ARG A 93 -4.37 -23.38 14.51
C ARG A 93 -4.37 -22.96 13.04
N CYS A 94 -5.41 -23.34 12.31
CA CYS A 94 -5.58 -22.88 10.94
C CYS A 94 -5.80 -21.37 10.91
N LYS A 95 -5.20 -20.67 9.94
CA LYS A 95 -5.53 -19.27 9.68
C LYS A 95 -6.78 -19.21 8.79
N LYS A 96 -7.96 -19.49 9.35
CA LYS A 96 -9.22 -19.31 8.62
C LYS A 96 -9.58 -17.82 8.60
N ALA A 97 -9.58 -17.21 7.43
CA ALA A 97 -10.04 -15.84 7.27
C ALA A 97 -11.58 -15.80 7.27
N CYS A 98 -12.18 -14.77 7.87
CA CYS A 98 -13.62 -14.51 7.74
C CYS A 98 -13.94 -14.13 6.29
N ARG A 99 -14.55 -15.05 5.53
CA ARG A 99 -14.95 -14.82 4.14
C ARG A 99 -16.45 -14.59 4.09
N TYR A 100 -16.85 -13.53 3.40
CA TYR A 100 -18.25 -13.14 3.31
C TYR A 100 -18.77 -13.13 1.87
N GLU A 101 -20.03 -13.53 1.70
CA GLU A 101 -20.85 -13.32 0.51
C GLU A 101 -21.42 -11.92 0.53
N LYS A 102 -21.17 -11.17 -0.53
CA LYS A 102 -21.58 -9.77 -0.63
C LYS A 102 -23.06 -9.70 -0.97
N GLY A 103 -23.84 -9.02 -0.14
CA GLY A 103 -25.24 -8.72 -0.44
C GLY A 103 -25.39 -7.59 -1.46
N ALA A 104 -26.63 -7.34 -1.85
CA ALA A 104 -27.00 -6.18 -2.64
C ALA A 104 -26.86 -4.88 -1.83
N TRP A 105 -26.52 -3.78 -2.51
CA TRP A 105 -26.57 -2.46 -1.89
C TRP A 105 -28.02 -1.99 -1.80
N ASN A 106 -28.40 -1.47 -0.63
CA ASN A 106 -29.65 -0.75 -0.48
C ASN A 106 -29.61 0.57 -1.27
N GLY A 107 -30.78 1.19 -1.42
CA GLY A 107 -30.91 2.55 -1.92
C GLY A 107 -30.07 3.55 -1.11
N CYS A 108 -29.77 4.70 -1.72
CA CYS A 108 -29.13 5.79 -1.01
C CYS A 108 -30.12 6.43 -0.05
N ASP A 109 -29.77 6.51 1.23
CA ASP A 109 -30.50 7.31 2.20
C ASP A 109 -30.18 8.80 1.98
N ALA A 110 -31.20 9.58 1.67
CA ALA A 110 -31.07 11.01 1.38
C ALA A 110 -30.64 11.83 2.61
N ALA A 111 -31.03 11.41 3.82
CA ALA A 111 -30.71 12.14 5.05
C ALA A 111 -29.23 12.02 5.42
N THR A 112 -28.67 10.81 5.28
CA THR A 112 -27.27 10.53 5.65
C THR A 112 -26.31 10.52 4.47
N ASN A 113 -26.81 10.56 3.23
CA ASN A 113 -26.03 10.36 2.00
C ASN A 113 -25.18 9.07 2.04
N THR A 114 -25.72 8.03 2.69
CA THR A 114 -25.08 6.72 2.80
C THR A 114 -25.98 5.60 2.29
N ARG A 115 -25.36 4.51 1.86
CA ARG A 115 -26.03 3.25 1.56
C ARG A 115 -25.36 2.13 2.31
N ARG A 116 -26.14 1.12 2.65
CA ARG A 116 -25.70 -0.05 3.41
C ARG A 116 -25.92 -1.32 2.61
N ARG A 117 -25.11 -2.33 2.87
CA ARG A 117 -25.37 -3.71 2.46
C ARG A 117 -25.03 -4.66 3.59
N THR A 118 -25.68 -5.81 3.59
CA THR A 118 -25.40 -6.89 4.54
C THR A 118 -24.67 -8.02 3.84
N ASP A 119 -23.48 -8.36 4.30
CA ASP A 119 -22.70 -9.49 3.82
C ASP A 119 -22.90 -10.69 4.76
N LYS A 120 -23.07 -11.92 4.23
CA LYS A 120 -23.26 -13.16 5.01
C LYS A 120 -21.98 -14.00 5.06
N LEU A 121 -21.69 -14.66 6.18
CA LEU A 121 -20.49 -15.48 6.35
C LEU A 121 -20.57 -16.76 5.50
N LYS A 122 -19.48 -17.10 4.81
CA LYS A 122 -19.37 -18.35 4.04
C LYS A 122 -19.16 -19.54 4.96
N ALA A 123 -19.75 -20.69 4.63
CA ALA A 123 -19.60 -21.95 5.39
C ALA A 123 -18.14 -22.41 5.60
N LYS A 124 -17.23 -22.08 4.67
CA LYS A 124 -15.79 -22.41 4.78
C LYS A 124 -14.99 -21.43 5.66
N SER A 125 -15.63 -20.44 6.27
CA SER A 125 -14.97 -19.47 7.14
C SER A 125 -14.79 -20.01 8.55
N ASP A 126 -14.09 -19.24 9.39
CA ASP A 126 -14.04 -19.55 10.82
C ASP A 126 -15.41 -19.32 11.47
N GLN A 127 -15.84 -20.22 12.35
CA GLN A 127 -17.13 -20.12 13.06
C GLN A 127 -17.11 -19.05 14.16
N SER A 128 -15.93 -18.60 14.60
CA SER A 128 -15.79 -17.45 15.50
C SER A 128 -16.11 -16.11 14.83
N CYS A 129 -16.18 -16.07 13.50
CA CYS A 129 -16.50 -14.85 12.76
C CYS A 129 -17.98 -14.48 12.93
N GLN A 130 -18.27 -13.17 12.87
CA GLN A 130 -19.65 -12.69 12.86
C GLN A 130 -20.44 -13.30 11.68
N PRO A 131 -21.63 -13.86 11.91
CA PRO A 131 -22.41 -14.55 10.86
C PRO A 131 -22.87 -13.60 9.76
N THR A 132 -23.06 -12.33 10.10
CA THR A 132 -23.36 -11.25 9.15
C THR A 132 -22.57 -10.01 9.50
N ARG A 133 -22.23 -9.20 8.50
CA ARG A 133 -21.66 -7.86 8.73
C ARG A 133 -22.35 -6.84 7.84
N THR A 134 -22.48 -5.62 8.36
CA THR A 134 -23.03 -4.49 7.60
C THR A 134 -21.90 -3.61 7.11
N VAL A 135 -21.90 -3.30 5.82
CA VAL A 135 -20.94 -2.38 5.21
C VAL A 135 -21.67 -1.11 4.80
N THR A 136 -21.24 0.02 5.36
CA THR A 136 -21.76 1.35 5.02
C THR A 136 -20.80 2.05 4.07
N LYS A 137 -21.32 2.67 3.01
CA LYS A 137 -20.56 3.55 2.12
C LYS A 137 -21.34 4.81 1.84
N LYS A 138 -20.64 5.92 1.65
CA LYS A 138 -21.22 7.14 1.09
C LYS A 138 -21.76 6.85 -0.31
N CYS A 139 -22.91 7.43 -0.63
CA CYS A 139 -23.44 7.32 -1.97
C CYS A 139 -22.55 8.07 -2.95
N LYS A 140 -22.64 7.69 -4.23
CA LYS A 140 -22.00 8.47 -5.28
C LYS A 140 -22.80 9.77 -5.38
N SER A 141 -22.17 10.90 -5.06
CA SER A 141 -22.79 12.21 -5.21
C SER A 141 -23.09 12.43 -6.70
N THR A 142 -24.34 12.19 -7.09
CA THR A 142 -24.93 12.74 -8.32
C THR A 142 -25.55 14.08 -7.98
N SER A 143 -24.74 14.99 -7.42
CA SER A 143 -25.04 16.40 -7.15
C SER A 143 -26.44 16.70 -6.61
N THR A 144 -26.55 16.77 -5.28
CA THR A 144 -27.62 17.59 -4.66
C THR A 144 -27.04 18.80 -3.93
N THR A 145 -25.72 18.97 -3.88
CA THR A 145 -25.10 20.05 -3.08
C THR A 145 -23.89 20.70 -3.73
N GLY A 146 -23.66 20.52 -5.04
CA GLY A 146 -22.53 21.18 -5.69
C GLY A 146 -22.58 21.19 -7.21
N CYS A 147 -22.22 22.33 -7.79
CA CYS A 147 -22.14 22.55 -9.23
C CYS A 147 -20.97 21.75 -9.84
N ARG A 148 -21.27 20.78 -10.69
CA ARG A 148 -20.29 19.96 -11.40
C ARG A 148 -20.15 20.45 -12.84
N TYR A 149 -18.97 20.96 -13.17
CA TYR A 149 -18.63 21.45 -14.52
C TYR A 149 -17.78 20.45 -15.31
N ASN A 150 -17.86 20.49 -16.64
CA ASN A 150 -17.07 19.66 -17.55
C ASN A 150 -15.61 20.15 -17.64
N ARG A 151 -14.75 19.57 -16.79
CA ARG A 151 -13.30 19.88 -16.77
C ARG A 151 -12.55 19.41 -18.01
N ASN A 152 -13.13 18.48 -18.77
CA ASN A 152 -12.52 17.88 -19.97
C ASN A 152 -12.71 18.74 -21.23
N SER A 153 -13.37 19.89 -21.11
CA SER A 153 -13.49 20.85 -22.22
C SER A 153 -12.11 21.25 -22.76
N PRO A 154 -11.96 21.47 -24.08
CA PRO A 154 -10.69 21.90 -24.65
C PRO A 154 -10.30 23.31 -24.16
N TRP A 155 -9.01 23.62 -24.19
CA TRP A 155 -8.55 25.01 -24.09
C TRP A 155 -8.74 25.69 -25.44
N SER A 156 -9.02 27.00 -25.43
CA SER A 156 -8.92 27.82 -26.63
C SER A 156 -7.48 27.86 -27.13
N GLU A 157 -7.33 28.34 -28.36
CA GLU A 157 -6.04 28.76 -28.87
C GLU A 157 -5.42 29.86 -28.00
N CYS A 158 -4.10 30.02 -28.10
CA CYS A 158 -3.36 31.05 -27.40
C CYS A 158 -3.59 32.40 -28.08
N ASP A 159 -4.06 33.38 -27.34
CA ASP A 159 -4.02 34.77 -27.79
C ASP A 159 -2.58 35.28 -27.65
N VAL A 160 -1.92 35.54 -28.79
CA VAL A 160 -0.54 36.02 -28.85
C VAL A 160 -0.37 37.42 -28.27
N LYS A 161 -1.41 38.25 -28.27
CA LYS A 161 -1.35 39.63 -27.74
C LYS A 161 -1.48 39.62 -26.22
N ALA A 162 -2.41 38.82 -25.70
CA ALA A 162 -2.67 38.73 -24.27
C ALA A 162 -1.83 37.65 -23.55
N ASN A 163 -1.08 36.82 -24.29
CA ASN A 163 -0.34 35.65 -23.80
C ASN A 163 -1.19 34.73 -22.88
N THR A 164 -2.49 34.62 -23.15
CA THR A 164 -3.44 33.84 -22.36
C THR A 164 -4.32 32.97 -23.24
N ARG A 165 -4.89 31.94 -22.61
CA ARG A 165 -5.88 31.04 -23.20
C ARG A 165 -6.98 30.75 -22.19
N ASN A 166 -8.17 30.53 -22.72
CA ASN A 166 -9.38 30.36 -21.93
C ASN A 166 -9.88 28.91 -22.02
N LYS A 167 -10.49 28.42 -20.95
CA LYS A 167 -11.19 27.15 -20.90
C LYS A 167 -12.59 27.40 -20.38
N VAL A 168 -13.58 27.19 -21.25
CA VAL A 168 -15.00 27.26 -20.90
C VAL A 168 -15.46 25.86 -20.49
N MET A 169 -15.90 25.72 -19.24
CA MET A 169 -16.44 24.48 -18.70
C MET A 169 -17.96 24.62 -18.55
N ARG A 170 -18.71 23.82 -19.30
CA ARG A 170 -20.19 23.78 -19.20
C ARG A 170 -20.64 23.01 -17.97
N LEU A 171 -21.76 23.42 -17.36
CA LEU A 171 -22.38 22.70 -16.25
C LEU A 171 -22.85 21.31 -16.72
N ILE A 172 -22.48 20.26 -15.98
CA ILE A 172 -22.94 18.88 -16.19
C ILE A 172 -24.11 18.59 -15.25
N SER A 173 -24.00 19.00 -13.99
CA SER A 173 -25.05 18.76 -12.99
C SER A 173 -25.00 19.79 -11.85
N GLY A 174 -26.15 20.22 -11.36
CA GLY A 174 -26.30 21.25 -10.33
C GLY A 174 -27.64 21.97 -10.45
N ASN A 175 -28.01 22.77 -9.45
CA ASN A 175 -29.22 23.59 -9.49
C ASN A 175 -28.97 24.82 -10.40
N PRO A 176 -29.77 25.06 -11.46
CA PRO A 176 -29.57 26.21 -12.36
C PRO A 176 -29.73 27.57 -11.68
N SER A 177 -30.39 27.63 -10.52
CA SER A 177 -30.56 28.86 -9.73
C SER A 177 -29.32 29.20 -8.88
N GLU A 178 -28.48 28.21 -8.56
CA GLU A 178 -27.27 28.38 -7.73
C GLU A 178 -25.97 28.25 -8.54
N CYS A 179 -26.06 27.62 -9.71
CA CYS A 179 -24.93 27.31 -10.57
C CYS A 179 -25.02 28.09 -11.87
N GLU A 180 -23.98 28.85 -12.20
CA GLU A 180 -23.84 29.43 -13.52
C GLU A 180 -23.82 28.33 -14.61
N PRO A 181 -24.35 28.58 -15.81
CA PRO A 181 -24.39 27.59 -16.89
C PRO A 181 -22.99 27.20 -17.40
N SER A 182 -21.99 28.07 -17.21
CA SER A 182 -20.60 27.80 -17.56
C SER A 182 -19.63 28.60 -16.72
N LYS A 183 -18.46 28.03 -16.45
CA LYS A 183 -17.32 28.72 -15.84
C LYS A 183 -16.15 28.84 -16.81
N THR A 184 -15.58 30.04 -16.90
CA THR A 184 -14.39 30.31 -17.71
C THR A 184 -13.16 30.40 -16.81
N ILE A 185 -12.13 29.63 -17.13
CA ILE A 185 -10.82 29.75 -16.50
C ILE A 185 -9.84 30.29 -17.52
N THR A 186 -9.16 31.38 -17.18
CA THR A 186 -8.06 31.95 -17.96
C THR A 186 -6.72 31.49 -17.37
N LYS A 187 -5.81 31.05 -18.24
CA LYS A 187 -4.43 30.69 -17.87
C LYS A 187 -3.46 31.24 -18.91
N PRO A 188 -2.20 31.52 -18.54
CA PRO A 188 -1.19 31.89 -19.52
C PRO A 188 -0.97 30.78 -20.54
N CYS A 189 -0.49 31.15 -21.72
CA CYS A 189 -0.13 30.18 -22.74
C CYS A 189 1.03 29.28 -22.26
N ARG A 190 1.07 28.05 -22.77
CA ARG A 190 2.15 27.11 -22.44
C ARG A 190 3.39 27.45 -23.27
N GLY A 191 4.21 28.37 -22.78
CA GLY A 191 5.56 28.61 -23.27
C GLY A 191 6.56 27.72 -22.53
N ARG A 192 7.49 27.09 -23.27
CA ARG A 192 8.72 26.51 -22.69
C ARG A 192 9.40 27.60 -21.87
N LYS A 193 9.99 27.27 -20.71
CA LYS A 193 11.03 28.12 -20.10
C LYS A 193 12.19 28.18 -21.12
N ASN A 194 12.18 29.13 -22.03
CA ASN A 194 13.30 29.35 -22.94
C ASN A 194 14.14 30.49 -22.37
N LYS A 195 15.32 30.09 -21.92
CA LYS A 195 16.53 30.90 -21.78
C LYS A 195 16.72 31.65 -23.11
N GLN A 196 16.49 32.96 -23.12
CA GLN A 196 16.86 33.85 -24.22
C GLN A 196 17.80 34.88 -23.62
N GLY A 197 19.09 34.69 -23.89
CA GLY A 197 20.01 35.79 -24.05
C GLY A 197 20.10 36.14 -25.53
N VAL A 198 20.44 37.41 -25.78
CA VAL A 198 21.02 38.03 -27.00
C VAL A 198 20.09 37.91 -28.23
N ASP A 199 19.76 38.97 -28.98
CA ASP A 199 20.60 40.07 -29.46
C ASP A 199 19.89 41.44 -29.42
N GLU A 200 20.69 42.45 -29.08
CA GLU A 200 20.47 43.89 -29.24
C GLU A 200 20.59 44.29 -30.72
N GLU A 201 19.78 45.24 -31.17
CA GLU A 201 20.12 46.20 -32.22
C GLU A 201 19.69 47.61 -31.78
#